data_AF-A0A2N3E7J7-F1
#
_entry.id   AF-A0A2N3E7J7-F1
#
_cell.length_a   1.000
_cell.length_b   1.000
_cell.length_c   1.000
_cell.angle_alpha   90.00
_cell.angle_beta   90.00
_cell.angle_gamma   90.00
#
_symmetry.space_group_name_H-M   'P 1'
#
loop_
_entity.id
_entity.type
_entity.pdbx_description
1 polymer ?
#
loop_
_entity_poly.entity_id
_entity_poly.type
_entity_poly.pdbx_seq_one_letter_code
_entity_poly.pdbx_strand_id
1 'polypeptide(L)'
;MGLLGILLGLGLLMFLAFRGWTILLLAPMAALIAAAFAGEPLLAHWTQTFMLSAARFVAQFFPLFLLGALFGKLMDDSGSVGAIADFMTETLGP
;
A
#
# COMPACT_ATOMS: atom_id res chain seq x y z
N MET A 1 -12.58 1.02 -24.12
CA MET A 1 -11.22 1.56 -23.91
C MET A 1 -10.84 1.70 -22.45
N GLY A 2 -11.71 2.20 -21.55
CA GLY A 2 -11.39 2.29 -20.11
C GLY A 2 -11.00 0.97 -19.44
N LEU A 3 -11.62 -0.16 -19.82
CA LEU A 3 -11.33 -1.48 -19.23
C LEU A 3 -9.91 -1.98 -19.56
N LEU A 4 -9.40 -1.67 -20.76
CA LEU A 4 -8.01 -1.96 -21.12
C LEU A 4 -7.04 -1.12 -20.28
N GLY A 5 -7.35 0.16 -20.07
CA GLY A 5 -6.57 1.06 -19.21
C GLY A 5 -6.49 0.58 -17.75
N ILE A 6 -7.60 0.09 -17.21
CA ILE A 6 -7.65 -0.49 -15.86
C ILE A 6 -6.80 -1.76 -15.79
N LEU A 7 -6.92 -2.69 -16.76
CA LEU A 7 -6.11 -3.91 -16.78
C LEU A 7 -4.61 -3.60 -16.90
N LEU A 8 -4.23 -2.64 -17.74
CA LEU A 8 -2.84 -2.20 -17.90
C LEU A 8 -2.31 -1.54 -16.62
N GLY A 9 -3.08 -0.62 -16.02
CA GLY A 9 -2.71 0.04 -14.77
C GLY A 9 -2.58 -0.92 -13.61
N LEU A 10 -3.52 -1.86 -13.47
CA LEU A 10 -3.49 -2.90 -12.43
C LEU A 10 -2.33 -3.87 -12.64
N GLY A 11 -2.10 -4.33 -13.87
CA GLY A 11 -0.99 -5.21 -14.20
C GLY A 11 0.37 -4.57 -13.92
N LEU A 12 0.54 -3.29 -14.28
CA LEU A 12 1.74 -2.54 -13.98
C LEU A 12 1.94 -2.35 -12.46
N LEU A 13 0.87 -2.02 -11.73
CA LEU A 13 0.91 -1.87 -10.28
C LEU A 13 1.35 -3.18 -9.63
N MET A 14 0.74 -4.31 -9.98
CA MET A 14 1.12 -5.62 -9.44
C MET A 14 2.58 -5.93 -9.75
N PHE A 15 3.00 -5.78 -11.01
CA PHE A 15 4.36 -6.07 -11.43
C PHE A 15 5.40 -5.25 -10.65
N LEU A 16 5.17 -3.94 -10.47
CA LEU A 16 6.10 -3.09 -9.73
C LEU A 16 6.02 -3.32 -8.21
N ALA A 17 4.85 -3.64 -7.66
CA ALA A 17 4.69 -3.98 -6.25
C ALA A 17 5.49 -5.24 -5.90
N PHE A 18 5.47 -6.27 -6.75
CA PHE A 18 6.31 -7.46 -6.57
C PHE A 18 7.81 -7.19 -6.75
N ARG A 19 8.18 -6.10 -7.43
CA ARG A 19 9.57 -5.64 -7.55
C ARG A 19 10.07 -4.84 -6.34
N GLY A 20 9.28 -4.76 -5.27
CA GLY A 20 9.65 -4.07 -4.03
C GLY A 20 9.50 -2.55 -4.07
N TRP A 21 8.82 -2.01 -5.07
CA TRP A 21 8.51 -0.58 -5.13
C TRP A 21 7.39 -0.23 -4.15
N THR A 22 7.41 1.01 -3.63
CA THR A 22 6.42 1.43 -2.64
C THR A 22 5.03 1.57 -3.28
N ILE A 23 4.07 0.77 -2.80
CA ILE A 23 2.69 0.78 -3.30
C ILE A 23 2.06 2.18 -3.19
N LEU A 24 2.44 2.93 -2.16
CA LEU A 24 1.98 4.30 -1.95
C LEU A 24 2.29 5.23 -3.14
N LEU A 25 3.46 5.07 -3.77
CA LEU A 25 3.87 5.85 -4.94
C LEU A 25 3.29 5.29 -6.25
N LEU A 26 3.13 3.97 -6.32
CA LEU A 26 2.61 3.28 -7.50
C LEU A 26 1.10 3.48 -7.70
N ALA A 27 0.33 3.51 -6.62
CA ALA A 27 -1.13 3.66 -6.67
C ALA A 27 -1.59 4.93 -7.45
N PRO A 28 -1.04 6.14 -7.19
CA PRO A 28 -1.41 7.32 -7.96
C PRO A 28 -0.93 7.23 -9.41
N MET A 29 0.24 6.63 -9.69
CA MET A 29 0.69 6.42 -11.06
C MET A 29 -0.25 5.49 -11.84
N ALA A 30 -0.67 4.39 -11.22
CA ALA A 30 -1.62 3.46 -11.83
C ALA A 30 -2.99 4.12 -12.09
N ALA A 31 -3.46 4.95 -11.16
CA ALA A 31 -4.69 5.72 -11.33
C ALA A 31 -4.60 6.70 -12.51
N LEU A 32 -3.46 7.38 -12.67
CA LEU A 32 -3.22 8.27 -13.82
C LEU A 32 -3.19 7.50 -15.14
N ILE A 33 -2.57 6.32 -15.19
CA ILE A 33 -2.55 5.49 -16.39
C ILE A 33 -3.98 5.05 -16.74
N ALA A 34 -4.77 4.61 -15.78
CA ALA A 34 -6.16 4.25 -16.02
C ALA A 34 -6.98 5.44 -16.56
N ALA A 35 -6.84 6.63 -15.95
CA ALA A 35 -7.52 7.85 -16.38
C ALA A 35 -7.09 8.32 -17.79
N ALA A 36 -5.79 8.21 -18.12
CA ALA A 36 -5.26 8.53 -19.44
C ALA A 36 -5.91 7.67 -20.54
N PHE A 37 -6.03 6.37 -20.31
CA PHE A 37 -6.66 5.43 -21.24
C PHE A 37 -8.20 5.55 -21.27
N ALA A 38 -8.81 6.12 -20.22
CA ALA A 38 -10.24 6.43 -20.18
C ALA A 38 -10.58 7.76 -20.88
N GLY A 39 -9.59 8.60 -21.20
CA GLY A 39 -9.81 9.93 -21.78
C GLY A 39 -10.32 10.95 -20.77
N GLU A 40 -10.11 10.70 -19.47
CA GLU A 40 -10.59 11.55 -18.39
C GLU A 40 -9.54 12.58 -17.94
N PRO A 41 -9.94 13.70 -17.29
CA PRO A 41 -9.01 14.72 -16.85
C PRO A 41 -8.06 14.20 -15.75
N LEU A 42 -6.79 14.01 -16.10
CA LEU A 42 -5.75 13.46 -15.23
C LEU A 42 -5.64 14.18 -13.87
N LEU A 43 -5.63 15.51 -13.91
CA LEU A 43 -5.51 16.34 -12.71
C LEU A 43 -6.70 16.16 -11.76
N ALA A 44 -7.90 15.99 -12.32
CA ALA A 44 -9.11 15.75 -11.52
C ALA A 44 -9.07 14.36 -10.88
N HIS A 45 -8.65 13.33 -11.60
CA HIS A 45 -8.51 11.98 -11.03
C HIS A 45 -7.43 11.91 -9.94
N TRP A 46 -6.33 12.67 -10.10
CA TRP A 46 -5.32 12.78 -9.05
C TRP A 46 -5.87 13.45 -7.79
N THR A 47 -6.47 14.64 -7.93
CA THR A 47 -6.82 15.49 -6.78
C THR A 47 -8.19 15.18 -6.17
N GLN A 48 -9.19 14.86 -6.99
CA GLN A 48 -10.57 14.67 -6.54
C GLN A 48 -10.88 13.20 -6.28
N THR A 49 -10.32 12.27 -7.06
CA THR A 49 -10.61 10.84 -6.90
C THR A 49 -9.59 10.19 -5.98
N PHE A 50 -8.30 10.23 -6.33
CA PHE A 50 -7.25 9.54 -5.58
C PHE A 50 -7.00 10.20 -4.22
N MET A 51 -6.66 11.49 -4.19
CA MET A 51 -6.32 12.17 -2.93
C MET A 51 -7.47 12.18 -1.92
N LEU A 52 -8.71 12.39 -2.36
CA LEU A 52 -9.87 12.37 -1.46
C LEU A 52 -10.10 10.96 -0.87
N SER A 53 -9.98 9.92 -1.71
CA SER A 53 -10.10 8.53 -1.27
C SER A 53 -8.97 8.14 -0.32
N ALA A 54 -7.74 8.55 -0.63
CA ALA A 54 -6.57 8.32 0.20
C ALA A 54 -6.71 9.02 1.56
N ALA A 55 -7.14 10.28 1.59
CA ALA A 55 -7.37 11.03 2.83
C ALA A 55 -8.44 10.37 3.70
N ARG A 56 -9.55 9.92 3.09
CA ARG A 56 -10.62 9.18 3.79
C ARG A 56 -10.11 7.86 4.36
N PHE A 57 -9.33 7.09 3.58
CA PHE A 57 -8.73 5.85 4.03
C PHE A 57 -7.81 6.07 5.23
N VAL A 58 -6.91 7.05 5.14
CA VAL A 58 -6.02 7.39 6.26
C VAL A 58 -6.86 7.81 7.46
N ALA A 59 -7.82 8.71 7.32
CA ALA A 59 -8.65 9.15 8.44
C ALA A 59 -9.41 8.00 9.13
N GLN A 60 -9.94 7.05 8.36
CA GLN A 60 -10.72 5.92 8.89
C GLN A 60 -9.84 4.88 9.58
N PHE A 61 -8.66 4.58 9.03
CA PHE A 61 -7.77 3.55 9.54
C PHE A 61 -6.63 4.09 10.42
N PHE A 62 -6.54 5.41 10.59
CA PHE A 62 -5.47 6.05 11.37
C PHE A 62 -5.34 5.47 12.78
N PRO A 63 -6.41 5.28 13.58
CA PRO A 63 -6.26 4.69 14.92
C PRO A 63 -5.70 3.26 14.86
N LEU A 64 -6.11 2.47 13.87
CA LEU A 64 -5.61 1.11 13.68
C LEU A 64 -4.12 1.11 13.31
N PHE A 65 -3.71 1.98 12.38
CA PHE A 65 -2.31 2.14 12.01
C PHE A 65 -1.45 2.67 13.16
N LEU A 66 -1.98 3.60 13.94
CA LEU A 66 -1.30 4.16 15.11
C LEU A 66 -1.08 3.09 16.18
N LEU A 67 -2.12 2.31 16.53
CA LEU A 67 -1.95 1.19 17.45
C LEU A 67 -0.99 0.15 16.90
N GLY A 68 -1.09 -0.21 15.61
CA GLY A 68 -0.17 -1.16 14.97
C GLY A 68 1.28 -0.70 15.03
N ALA A 69 1.55 0.58 14.73
CA ALA A 69 2.88 1.17 14.82
C ALA A 69 3.39 1.23 16.27
N LEU A 70 2.52 1.59 17.22
CA LEU A 70 2.85 1.62 18.64
C LEU A 70 3.19 0.23 19.17
N PHE A 71 2.37 -0.78 18.88
CA PHE A 71 2.63 -2.16 19.25
C PHE A 71 3.91 -2.69 18.60
N GLY A 72 4.14 -2.38 17.32
CA GLY A 72 5.38 -2.75 16.64
C GLY A 72 6.62 -2.17 17.34
N LYS A 73 6.58 -0.87 17.69
CA LYS A 73 7.68 -0.23 18.42
C LYS A 73 7.86 -0.80 19.82
N LEU A 74 6.76 -1.05 20.53
CA LEU A 74 6.78 -1.65 21.87
C LEU A 74 7.40 -3.05 21.84
N MET A 75 7.04 -3.88 20.87
CA MET A 75 7.60 -5.24 20.71
C MET A 75 9.10 -5.21 20.38
N ASP A 76 9.53 -4.21 19.62
CA ASP A 76 10.94 -3.95 19.31
C ASP A 76 11.71 -3.50 20.56
N ASP A 77 11.17 -2.54 21.33
CA ASP A 77 11.78 -2.05 22.58
C ASP A 77 11.79 -3.11 23.69
N SER A 78 10.76 -3.97 23.77
CA SER A 78 10.67 -5.02 24.79
C SER A 78 11.53 -6.25 24.48
N GLY A 79 12.13 -6.34 23.28
CA GLY A 79 12.84 -7.52 22.80
C GLY A 79 11.94 -8.73 22.52
N SER A 80 10.61 -8.55 22.53
CA SER A 80 9.66 -9.63 22.29
C SER A 80 9.74 -10.16 20.86
N VAL A 81 10.09 -9.32 19.88
CA VAL A 81 10.35 -9.76 18.50
C VAL A 81 11.47 -10.80 18.45
N GLY A 82 12.57 -10.56 19.18
CA GLY A 82 13.70 -11.48 19.25
C GLY A 82 13.32 -12.81 19.89
N ALA A 83 12.67 -12.78 21.05
CA ALA A 83 12.24 -13.99 21.75
C ALA A 83 11.28 -14.86 20.90
N ILE A 84 10.40 -14.25 20.11
CA ILE A 84 9.51 -14.97 19.18
C ILE A 84 10.32 -15.57 18.02
N ALA A 85 11.27 -14.83 17.45
CA ALA A 85 12.11 -15.32 16.37
C ALA A 85 12.97 -16.51 16.80
N ASP A 86 13.57 -16.46 17.99
CA ASP A 86 14.37 -17.54 18.56
C ASP A 86 13.51 -18.79 18.78
N PHE A 87 12.33 -18.64 19.42
CA PHE A 87 11.40 -19.74 19.63
C PHE A 87 10.95 -20.41 18.33
N MET A 88 10.67 -19.62 17.29
CA MET A 88 10.32 -20.15 15.97
C MET A 88 11.48 -20.93 15.35
N THR A 89 12.69 -20.41 15.43
CA THR A 89 13.91 -21.06 14.91
C THR A 89 14.19 -22.38 15.63
N GLU A 90 14.03 -22.42 16.95
CA GLU A 90 14.21 -23.65 17.75
C GLU A 90 13.16 -24.72 17.44
N THR A 91 11.91 -24.32 17.17
CA THR A 91 10.80 -25.25 16.98
C THR A 91 10.69 -25.76 15.55
N LEU A 92 10.89 -24.89 14.56
CA LEU A 92 10.66 -25.17 13.13
C LEU A 92 11.96 -25.45 12.37
N GLY A 93 13.11 -25.16 12.98
CA GLY A 93 14.42 -25.18 12.35
C GLY A 93 14.80 -23.80 11.76
N PRO A 94 16.06 -23.62 11.37
CA PRO A 94 16.54 -22.42 10.68
C PRO A 94 15.91 -22.24 9.28
#